data_AF-A0AAT9GQ74-F1
#
_entry.id   AF-A0AAT9GQ74-F1
#
_cell.length_a   1.000
_cell.length_b   1.000
_cell.length_c   1.000
_cell.angle_alpha   90.00
_cell.angle_beta   90.00
_cell.angle_gamma   90.00
#
_symmetry.space_group_name_H-M   'P 1'
#
loop_
_entity.id
_entity.type
_entity.pdbx_description
1 polymer ?
#
loop_
_entity_poly.entity_id
_entity_poly.type
_entity_poly.pdbx_seq_one_letter_code
_entity_poly.pdbx_strand_id
1 'polypeptide(L)'
;MAKEAEGKGKIYEKILRALKAGEEKGGDRRGKQSASIIVVKKEQKSEKEFDPLNVGKYIDIRVDDHKEPLKELERILNLWIATFVEEEMVNVKDYEDIISSALAKLGYKSLKEWIEINNFEGKYTGDRIGKSVLNVLISQAESLK
;
A
#
# COMPACT_ATOMS: atom_id res chain seq x y z
N MET A 1 -8.34 -9.75 -16.18
CA MET A 1 -7.11 -10.42 -15.70
C MET A 1 -5.94 -10.26 -16.68
N ALA A 2 -5.81 -11.04 -17.77
CA ALA A 2 -4.63 -11.01 -18.65
C ALA A 2 -4.25 -9.60 -19.18
N LYS A 3 -5.23 -8.85 -19.68
CA LYS A 3 -5.03 -7.47 -20.17
C LYS A 3 -4.48 -6.51 -19.10
N GLU A 4 -4.89 -6.67 -17.84
CA GLU A 4 -4.40 -5.83 -16.74
C GLU A 4 -2.97 -6.19 -16.32
N ALA A 5 -2.61 -7.48 -16.42
CA ALA A 5 -1.28 -7.98 -16.09
C ALA A 5 -0.19 -7.42 -17.03
N GLU A 6 -0.55 -7.11 -18.28
CA GLU A 6 0.34 -6.51 -19.29
C GLU A 6 0.39 -4.97 -19.22
N GLY A 7 -0.37 -4.35 -18.32
CA GLY A 7 -0.46 -2.89 -18.19
C GLY A 7 0.86 -2.21 -17.79
N LYS A 8 0.87 -0.87 -17.77
CA LYS A 8 1.99 -0.08 -17.22
C LYS A 8 2.01 -0.09 -15.68
N GLY A 9 3.12 0.30 -15.07
CA GLY A 9 3.27 0.38 -13.60
C GLY A 9 4.19 -0.68 -13.01
N LYS A 10 4.28 -0.72 -11.69
CA LYS A 10 5.13 -1.67 -10.96
C LYS A 10 4.48 -3.06 -10.98
N ILE A 11 5.29 -4.12 -10.94
CA ILE A 11 4.80 -5.50 -11.11
C ILE A 11 3.72 -5.89 -10.09
N TYR A 12 3.87 -5.46 -8.82
CA TYR A 12 2.88 -5.72 -7.77
C TYR A 12 1.54 -5.02 -8.02
N GLU A 13 1.55 -3.80 -8.58
CA GLU A 13 0.32 -3.08 -8.96
C GLU A 13 -0.40 -3.78 -10.10
N LYS A 14 0.34 -4.31 -11.08
CA LYS A 14 -0.22 -5.06 -12.21
C LYS A 14 -0.88 -6.35 -11.72
N ILE A 15 -0.21 -7.09 -10.85
CA ILE A 15 -0.76 -8.32 -10.26
C ILE A 15 -2.03 -8.00 -9.48
N LEU A 16 -2.02 -6.97 -8.61
CA LEU A 16 -3.20 -6.56 -7.86
C LEU A 16 -4.37 -6.18 -8.79
N ARG A 17 -4.13 -5.37 -9.82
CA ARG A 17 -5.17 -5.03 -10.80
C ARG A 17 -5.69 -6.24 -11.56
N ALA A 18 -4.81 -7.16 -11.93
CA ALA A 18 -5.20 -8.39 -12.62
C ALA A 18 -6.10 -9.26 -11.75
N LEU A 19 -5.79 -9.40 -10.45
CA LEU A 19 -6.61 -10.11 -9.46
C LEU A 19 -7.99 -9.44 -9.31
N LYS A 20 -8.03 -8.11 -9.13
CA LYS A 20 -9.28 -7.34 -9.02
C LYS A 20 -10.17 -7.50 -10.25
N ALA A 21 -9.59 -7.37 -11.45
CA ALA A 21 -10.32 -7.58 -12.69
C ALA A 21 -10.76 -9.04 -12.93
N GLY A 22 -10.24 -10.00 -12.16
CA GLY A 22 -10.74 -11.37 -12.12
C GLY A 22 -11.94 -11.51 -11.18
N GLU A 23 -11.80 -10.96 -9.97
CA GLU A 23 -12.86 -10.89 -8.97
C GLU A 23 -14.13 -10.22 -9.52
N GLU A 24 -13.98 -9.07 -10.19
CA GLU A 24 -15.09 -8.33 -10.82
C GLU A 24 -15.82 -9.12 -11.91
N LYS A 25 -15.19 -10.15 -12.49
CA LYS A 25 -15.80 -11.03 -13.50
C LYS A 25 -16.49 -12.27 -12.90
N GLY A 26 -16.76 -12.25 -11.60
CA GLY A 26 -17.43 -13.32 -10.88
C GLY A 26 -16.51 -14.18 -10.02
N GLY A 27 -15.20 -13.87 -9.99
CA GLY A 27 -14.24 -14.51 -9.11
C GLY A 27 -14.12 -16.03 -9.28
N ASP A 28 -13.59 -16.68 -8.26
CA ASP A 28 -13.59 -18.14 -8.17
C ASP A 28 -14.98 -18.64 -7.77
N ARG A 29 -15.49 -19.67 -8.45
CA ARG A 29 -16.82 -20.25 -8.18
C ARG A 29 -16.99 -20.76 -6.74
N ARG A 30 -15.89 -21.09 -6.05
CA ARG A 30 -15.91 -21.51 -4.63
C ARG A 30 -16.04 -20.34 -3.66
N GLY A 31 -15.92 -19.10 -4.13
CA GLY A 31 -15.83 -17.89 -3.31
C GLY A 31 -14.40 -17.50 -2.99
N LYS A 32 -14.24 -16.59 -2.02
CA LYS A 32 -12.96 -16.01 -1.60
C LYS A 32 -12.75 -16.22 -0.10
N GLN A 33 -11.54 -16.58 0.29
CA GLN A 33 -11.15 -16.72 1.70
C GLN A 33 -9.73 -16.25 1.97
N SER A 34 -8.83 -16.40 0.99
CA SER A 34 -7.43 -15.99 1.08
C SER A 34 -6.98 -15.23 -0.16
N ALA A 35 -5.94 -14.42 -0.04
CA ALA A 35 -5.26 -13.78 -1.17
C ALA A 35 -3.78 -13.57 -0.84
N SER A 36 -2.90 -13.66 -1.85
CA SER A 36 -1.47 -13.45 -1.66
C SER A 36 -0.81 -12.86 -2.89
N ILE A 37 0.20 -12.01 -2.68
CA ILE A 37 1.13 -11.55 -3.71
C ILE A 37 2.54 -11.88 -3.27
N ILE A 38 3.27 -12.58 -4.14
CA ILE A 38 4.71 -12.76 -4.04
C ILE A 38 5.36 -12.18 -5.29
N VAL A 39 6.34 -11.30 -5.08
CA VAL A 39 7.21 -10.76 -6.13
C VAL A 39 8.63 -11.09 -5.74
N VAL A 40 9.28 -11.86 -6.60
CA VAL A 40 10.70 -12.20 -6.46
C VAL A 40 11.52 -11.29 -7.35
N LYS A 41 12.65 -10.82 -6.84
CA LYS A 41 13.65 -10.07 -7.62
C LYS A 41 14.92 -10.91 -7.63
N LYS A 42 15.62 -10.94 -8.76
CA LYS A 42 16.93 -11.57 -8.83
C LYS A 42 17.84 -10.88 -7.81
N GLU A 43 18.50 -11.66 -6.95
CA GLU A 43 19.45 -11.14 -5.98
C GLU A 43 20.49 -10.27 -6.69
N GLN A 44 20.65 -9.05 -6.20
CA GLN A 44 21.72 -8.15 -6.61
C GLN A 44 22.72 -8.13 -5.46
N LYS A 45 23.99 -8.41 -5.73
CA LYS A 45 25.05 -8.26 -4.73
C LYS A 45 25.09 -6.78 -4.34
N SER A 46 24.60 -6.45 -3.15
CA SER A 46 24.60 -5.12 -2.59
C SER A 46 25.27 -5.18 -1.21
N GLU A 47 26.00 -4.14 -0.83
CA GLU A 47 26.72 -4.04 0.45
C GLU A 47 25.77 -3.94 1.67
N LYS A 48 24.45 -3.84 1.46
CA LYS A 48 23.43 -3.78 2.51
C LYS A 48 22.73 -5.14 2.63
N GLU A 49 23.33 -6.05 3.38
CA GLU A 49 22.83 -7.42 3.61
C GLU A 49 21.45 -7.50 4.31
N PHE A 50 20.98 -6.41 4.93
CA PHE A 50 19.73 -6.37 5.71
C PHE A 50 18.61 -5.52 5.09
N ASP A 51 18.73 -5.10 3.84
CA ASP A 51 17.62 -4.42 3.16
C ASP A 51 16.59 -5.46 2.68
N PRO A 52 15.31 -5.39 3.12
CA PRO A 52 14.26 -6.29 2.65
C PRO A 52 14.09 -6.30 1.12
N LEU A 53 14.51 -5.23 0.44
CA LEU A 53 14.49 -5.10 -1.02
C LEU A 53 15.64 -5.86 -1.72
N ASN A 54 16.63 -6.34 -0.96
CA ASN A 54 17.81 -7.08 -1.45
C ASN A 54 17.73 -8.59 -1.23
N VAL A 55 16.73 -9.08 -0.48
CA VAL A 55 16.49 -10.52 -0.29
C VAL A 55 15.56 -11.01 -1.41
N GLY A 56 15.77 -12.20 -1.95
CA GLY A 56 15.11 -12.72 -3.17
C GLY A 56 13.57 -12.66 -3.24
N LYS A 57 12.87 -12.29 -2.17
CA LYS A 57 11.44 -11.93 -2.14
C LYS A 57 11.28 -10.42 -1.94
N TYR A 58 11.19 -9.68 -3.04
CA TYR A 58 10.95 -8.23 -3.04
C TYR A 58 9.63 -7.86 -2.37
N ILE A 59 8.57 -8.67 -2.53
CA ILE A 59 7.29 -8.56 -1.81
C ILE A 59 6.80 -9.97 -1.48
N ASP A 60 6.37 -10.22 -0.26
CA ASP A 60 5.67 -11.46 0.15
C ASP A 60 4.57 -11.07 1.15
N ILE A 61 3.34 -10.90 0.65
CA ILE A 61 2.19 -10.48 1.45
C ILE A 61 1.07 -11.48 1.27
N ARG A 62 0.49 -11.88 2.41
CA ARG A 62 -0.53 -12.91 2.48
C ARG A 62 -1.65 -12.48 3.41
N VAL A 63 -2.87 -12.81 3.01
CA VAL A 63 -4.08 -12.78 3.81
C VAL A 63 -4.62 -14.21 3.76
N ASP A 64 -4.43 -14.96 4.85
CA ASP A 64 -4.75 -16.39 4.84
C ASP A 64 -6.24 -16.67 5.16
N ASP A 65 -6.91 -15.81 5.95
CA ASP A 65 -8.35 -15.93 6.24
C ASP A 65 -9.01 -14.55 6.42
N HIS A 66 -9.85 -14.15 5.46
CA HIS A 66 -10.63 -12.92 5.54
C HIS A 66 -11.86 -12.97 4.62
N LYS A 67 -12.98 -12.34 5.01
CA LYS A 67 -14.20 -12.29 4.18
C LYS A 67 -13.98 -11.57 2.85
N GLU A 68 -13.13 -10.55 2.87
CA GLU A 68 -12.75 -9.72 1.73
C GLU A 68 -11.23 -9.76 1.53
N PRO A 69 -10.65 -10.93 1.17
CA PRO A 69 -9.21 -11.14 1.28
C PRO A 69 -8.42 -10.30 0.28
N LEU A 70 -8.98 -10.04 -0.91
CA LEU A 70 -8.33 -9.21 -1.91
C LEU A 70 -8.32 -7.72 -1.53
N LYS A 71 -9.39 -7.24 -0.88
CA LYS A 71 -9.45 -5.88 -0.33
C LYS A 71 -8.43 -5.70 0.80
N GLU A 72 -8.32 -6.71 1.67
CA GLU A 72 -7.36 -6.68 2.76
C GLU A 72 -5.91 -6.80 2.26
N LEU A 73 -5.68 -7.62 1.23
CA LEU A 73 -4.37 -7.74 0.59
C LEU A 73 -3.91 -6.41 0.00
N GLU A 74 -4.81 -5.66 -0.64
CA GLU A 74 -4.51 -4.31 -1.13
C GLU A 74 -4.15 -3.36 0.02
N ARG A 75 -4.91 -3.38 1.11
CA ARG A 75 -4.63 -2.53 2.29
C ARG A 75 -3.22 -2.78 2.82
N ILE A 76 -2.85 -4.04 3.02
CA ILE A 76 -1.52 -4.43 3.52
C ILE A 76 -0.43 -4.09 2.51
N LEU A 77 -0.68 -4.31 1.20
CA LEU A 77 0.28 -3.93 0.15
C LEU A 77 0.55 -2.43 0.14
N ASN A 78 -0.49 -1.59 0.29
CA ASN A 78 -0.32 -0.14 0.33
C ASN A 78 0.50 0.32 1.55
N LEU A 79 0.30 -0.30 2.72
CA LEU A 79 1.13 -0.05 3.90
C LEU A 79 2.59 -0.46 3.68
N TRP A 80 2.81 -1.64 3.08
CA TRP A 80 4.16 -2.11 2.78
C TRP A 80 4.88 -1.15 1.83
N ILE A 81 4.21 -0.69 0.77
CA ILE A 81 4.76 0.28 -0.18
C ILE A 81 5.12 1.57 0.54
N ALA A 82 4.20 2.11 1.35
CA ALA A 82 4.41 3.34 2.10
C ALA A 82 5.56 3.25 3.11
N THR A 83 5.81 2.08 3.65
CA THR A 83 6.89 1.86 4.61
C THR A 83 8.25 1.71 3.90
N PHE A 84 8.32 0.83 2.90
CA PHE A 84 9.61 0.30 2.42
C PHE A 84 10.07 0.84 1.07
N VAL A 85 9.19 1.42 0.25
CA VAL A 85 9.53 1.82 -1.13
C VAL A 85 9.93 3.29 -1.18
N GLU A 86 11.04 3.62 -1.84
CA GLU A 86 11.40 5.01 -2.17
C GLU A 86 10.33 5.65 -3.06
N GLU A 87 9.90 6.86 -2.71
CA GLU A 87 8.70 7.46 -3.30
C GLU A 87 8.82 8.96 -3.52
N GLU A 88 7.88 9.46 -4.32
CA GLU A 88 7.65 10.88 -4.52
C GLU A 88 7.16 11.52 -3.21
N MET A 89 7.87 12.54 -2.76
CA MET A 89 7.45 13.38 -1.65
C MET A 89 6.62 14.54 -2.19
N VAL A 90 5.41 14.74 -1.66
CA VAL A 90 4.51 15.82 -2.04
C VAL A 90 4.42 16.88 -0.94
N ASN A 91 4.10 18.13 -1.29
CA ASN A 91 3.97 19.20 -0.31
C ASN A 91 2.67 19.04 0.47
N VAL A 92 2.74 19.08 1.80
CA VAL A 92 1.57 18.96 2.68
C VAL A 92 0.56 20.06 2.42
N LYS A 93 1.01 21.28 2.10
CA LYS A 93 0.14 22.43 1.85
C LYS A 93 -0.79 22.23 0.65
N ASP A 94 -0.34 21.48 -0.35
CA ASP A 94 -1.15 21.22 -1.55
C ASP A 94 -2.38 20.33 -1.25
N TYR A 95 -2.39 19.66 -0.09
CA TYR A 95 -3.43 18.72 0.35
C TYR A 95 -4.01 19.06 1.73
N GLU A 96 -3.83 20.29 2.21
CA GLU A 96 -4.16 20.69 3.59
C GLU A 96 -5.62 20.40 3.97
N ASP A 97 -6.57 20.74 3.09
CA ASP A 97 -8.00 20.50 3.32
C ASP A 97 -8.33 19.00 3.41
N ILE A 98 -7.74 18.19 2.52
CA ILE A 98 -7.97 16.75 2.46
C ILE A 98 -7.38 16.07 3.70
N ILE A 99 -6.14 16.43 4.07
CA ILE A 99 -5.45 15.91 5.25
C ILE A 99 -6.24 16.27 6.51
N SER A 100 -6.65 17.53 6.65
CA SER A 100 -7.40 18.00 7.83
C SER A 100 -8.74 17.28 7.96
N SER A 101 -9.46 17.09 6.85
CA SER A 101 -10.71 16.32 6.83
C SER A 101 -10.49 14.85 7.22
N ALA A 102 -9.43 14.21 6.72
CA ALA A 102 -9.10 12.82 7.02
C ALA A 102 -8.73 12.64 8.49
N LEU A 103 -7.86 13.51 9.04
CA LEU A 103 -7.45 13.48 10.44
C LEU A 103 -8.65 13.69 11.38
N ALA A 104 -9.53 14.63 11.07
CA ALA A 104 -10.74 14.88 11.87
C ALA A 104 -11.66 13.65 11.92
N LYS A 105 -11.86 12.95 10.78
CA LYS A 105 -12.63 11.70 10.74
C LYS A 105 -11.99 10.58 11.54
N LEU A 106 -10.67 10.51 11.49
CA LEU A 106 -9.88 9.49 12.18
C LEU A 106 -9.66 9.81 13.67
N GLY A 107 -9.97 11.03 14.12
CA GLY A 107 -9.84 11.46 15.51
C GLY A 107 -8.44 11.92 15.93
N TYR A 108 -7.57 12.26 14.97
CA TYR A 108 -6.20 12.72 15.25
C TYR A 108 -6.13 14.25 15.28
N LYS A 109 -5.29 14.81 16.18
CA LYS A 109 -5.17 16.26 16.37
C LYS A 109 -4.20 16.90 15.38
N SER A 110 -3.25 16.13 14.86
CA SER A 110 -2.26 16.62 13.91
C SER A 110 -1.77 15.53 12.98
N LEU A 111 -1.28 15.94 11.81
CA LEU A 111 -0.64 15.01 10.86
C LEU A 111 0.57 14.32 11.51
N LYS A 112 1.37 15.06 12.26
CA LYS A 112 2.56 14.52 12.96
C LYS A 112 2.18 13.37 13.91
N GLU A 113 1.15 13.56 14.73
CA GLU A 113 0.65 12.52 15.65
C GLU A 113 0.24 11.25 14.90
N TRP A 114 -0.52 11.40 13.81
CA TRP A 114 -0.93 10.25 12.99
C TRP A 114 0.27 9.53 12.36
N ILE A 115 1.26 10.29 11.85
CA ILE A 115 2.48 9.76 11.24
C ILE A 115 3.29 8.93 12.24
N GLU A 116 3.48 9.45 13.45
CA GLU A 116 4.22 8.76 14.52
C GLU A 116 3.51 7.47 14.96
N ILE A 117 2.19 7.52 15.15
CA ILE A 117 1.42 6.33 15.56
C ILE A 117 1.45 5.22 14.48
N ASN A 118 1.55 5.59 13.21
CA ASN A 118 1.58 4.64 12.09
C ASN A 118 3.00 4.30 11.60
N ASN A 119 4.06 4.77 12.28
CA ASN A 119 5.47 4.55 11.92
C ASN A 119 5.88 5.04 10.52
N PHE A 120 5.40 6.23 10.11
CA PHE A 120 5.72 6.83 8.81
C PHE A 120 6.72 8.00 8.91
N GLU A 121 7.46 8.14 10.00
CA GLU A 121 8.37 9.27 10.27
C GLU A 121 9.47 9.38 9.20
N GLY A 122 9.95 8.25 8.68
CA GLY A 122 10.93 8.21 7.59
C GLY A 122 10.40 8.78 6.26
N LYS A 123 9.10 9.05 6.16
CA LYS A 123 8.40 9.56 4.98
C LYS A 123 7.76 10.93 5.25
N TYR A 124 8.25 11.65 6.25
CA TYR A 124 7.73 12.94 6.64
C TYR A 124 8.84 13.91 7.02
N THR A 125 8.87 15.08 6.38
CA THR A 125 9.87 16.13 6.65
C THR A 125 9.31 17.33 7.40
N GLY A 126 8.02 17.30 7.76
CA GLY A 126 7.29 18.45 8.29
C GLY A 126 6.46 19.14 7.20
N ASP A 127 7.12 19.57 6.13
CA ASP A 127 6.52 20.27 4.99
C ASP A 127 6.14 19.34 3.82
N ARG A 128 6.72 18.13 3.77
CA ARG A 128 6.43 17.11 2.77
C ARG A 128 6.10 15.78 3.40
N ILE A 129 5.27 15.02 2.69
CA ILE A 129 4.83 13.68 3.04
C ILE A 129 5.00 12.74 1.84
N GLY A 130 5.34 11.48 2.10
CA GLY A 130 5.32 10.44 1.07
C GLY A 130 3.93 10.33 0.44
N LYS A 131 3.86 10.31 -0.89
CA LYS A 131 2.58 10.24 -1.61
C LYS A 131 1.75 9.01 -1.26
N SER A 132 2.40 7.87 -1.04
CA SER A 132 1.71 6.65 -0.61
C SER A 132 1.25 6.73 0.83
N VAL A 133 2.01 7.38 1.73
CA VAL A 133 1.58 7.69 3.10
C VAL A 133 0.33 8.57 3.12
N LEU A 134 0.28 9.60 2.27
CA LEU A 134 -0.91 10.43 2.08
C LEU A 134 -2.12 9.59 1.63
N ASN A 135 -1.92 8.69 0.68
CA ASN A 135 -2.99 7.79 0.21
C ASN A 135 -3.47 6.82 1.32
N VAL A 136 -2.56 6.35 2.18
CA VAL A 136 -2.91 5.53 3.35
C VAL A 136 -3.81 6.32 4.30
N LEU A 137 -3.46 7.57 4.63
CA LEU A 137 -4.29 8.44 5.47
C LEU A 137 -5.71 8.60 4.90
N ILE A 138 -5.81 8.94 3.62
CA ILE A 138 -7.10 9.14 2.94
C ILE A 138 -7.92 7.84 2.94
N SER A 139 -7.28 6.71 2.59
CA SER A 139 -7.95 5.41 2.52
C SER A 139 -8.46 4.95 3.89
N GLN A 140 -7.70 5.20 4.97
CA GLN A 140 -8.15 4.92 6.33
C GLN A 140 -9.37 5.77 6.70
N ALA A 141 -9.38 7.06 6.36
CA ALA A 141 -10.51 7.94 6.65
C ALA A 141 -11.78 7.56 5.86
N GLU A 142 -11.63 6.98 4.67
CA GLU A 142 -12.74 6.51 3.85
C GLU A 142 -13.34 5.18 4.32
N SER A 143 -12.56 4.33 5.00
CA SER A 143 -13.00 3.02 5.47
C SER A 143 -13.86 3.05 6.75
N LEU A 144 -13.90 4.21 7.43
CA LEU A 144 -14.74 4.44 8.62
C LEU A 144 -16.22 4.74 8.33
N LYS A 145 -16.66 4.60 7.06
CA LYS A 145 -18.06 4.74 6.65
C LYS A 145 -18.90 3.50 6.93
#